data_AF-G9F9L0-F1
#
_entry.id   AF-G9F9L0-F1
#
_cell.length_a   1.000
_cell.length_b   1.000
_cell.length_c   1.000
_cell.angle_alpha   90.00
_cell.angle_beta   90.00
_cell.angle_gamma   90.00
#
_symmetry.space_group_name_H-M   'P 1'
#
loop_
_entity.id
_entity.type
_entity.pdbx_description
1 polymer ?
#
loop_
_entity_poly.entity_id
_entity_poly.type
_entity_poly.pdbx_seq_one_letter_code
_entity_poly.pdbx_strand_id
1 'polypeptide(L)'
;GGGRRSNPGANLRKPKWDLNRLKPFKKDFYVPHPDVENRPDSEIETWRSDNEITLKGRNIPKPTLTFDEAGFPDYVMDEIDKMGFSKPTPIQAQGWPIALSGNDMVGIASTGSG
;
A
#
# COMPACT_ATOMS: atom_id res chain seq x y z
N GLY A 1 -31.83 43.50 -4.48
CA GLY A 1 -30.57 43.10 -5.14
C GLY A 1 -30.27 41.66 -4.78
N GLY A 2 -30.31 40.75 -5.76
CA GLY A 2 -30.04 39.32 -5.55
C GLY A 2 -28.70 38.93 -6.17
N GLY A 3 -27.67 38.74 -5.33
CA GLY A 3 -26.36 38.27 -5.79
C GLY A 3 -26.43 36.83 -6.27
N ARG A 4 -26.17 36.60 -7.55
CA ARG A 4 -25.96 35.26 -8.13
C ARG A 4 -24.78 34.60 -7.42
N ARG A 5 -25.06 33.60 -6.58
CA ARG A 5 -24.04 32.68 -6.07
C ARG A 5 -23.48 31.90 -7.27
N SER A 6 -22.27 32.25 -7.70
CA SER A 6 -21.51 31.45 -8.67
C SER A 6 -21.29 30.06 -8.07
N ASN A 7 -21.70 29.02 -8.79
CA ASN A 7 -21.56 27.64 -8.33
C ASN A 7 -20.06 27.31 -8.21
N PRO A 8 -19.55 26.85 -7.06
CA PRO A 8 -18.16 26.45 -6.93
C PRO A 8 -17.82 25.41 -8.00
N GLY A 9 -16.83 25.72 -8.85
CA GLY A 9 -16.39 24.84 -9.93
C GLY A 9 -16.88 25.19 -11.34
N ALA A 10 -17.66 26.27 -11.53
CA ALA A 10 -18.17 26.69 -12.84
C ALA A 10 -17.06 26.95 -13.90
N ASN A 11 -15.83 27.23 -13.46
CA ASN A 11 -14.67 27.48 -14.33
C ASN A 11 -13.65 26.31 -14.36
N LEU A 12 -13.97 25.14 -13.80
CA LEU A 12 -13.06 23.99 -13.84
C LEU A 12 -13.03 23.40 -15.25
N ARG A 13 -11.84 23.41 -15.87
CA ARG A 13 -11.61 22.68 -17.11
C ARG A 13 -11.50 21.20 -16.81
N LYS A 14 -12.33 20.38 -17.43
CA LYS A 14 -12.20 18.92 -17.37
C LYS A 14 -10.82 18.51 -17.92
N PRO A 15 -10.03 17.71 -17.18
CA PRO A 15 -8.79 17.17 -17.70
C PRO A 15 -9.08 16.36 -18.97
N LYS A 16 -8.30 16.59 -20.03
CA LYS A 16 -8.35 15.77 -21.24
C LYS A 16 -7.38 14.61 -21.07
N TRP A 17 -7.90 13.42 -20.80
CA TRP A 17 -7.14 12.18 -20.74
C TRP A 17 -7.01 11.60 -22.15
N ASP A 18 -5.99 12.03 -22.91
CA ASP A 18 -5.64 11.39 -24.18
C ASP A 18 -4.72 10.20 -23.90
N LEU A 19 -5.32 9.02 -23.70
CA LEU A 19 -4.60 7.78 -23.37
C LEU A 19 -3.58 7.38 -24.44
N ASN A 20 -3.73 7.84 -25.69
CA ASN A 20 -2.78 7.56 -26.77
C ASN A 20 -1.48 8.37 -26.67
N ARG A 21 -1.48 9.47 -25.90
CA ARG A 21 -0.28 10.31 -25.66
C ARG A 21 0.48 9.95 -24.39
N LEU A 22 -0.10 9.12 -23.53
CA LEU A 22 0.54 8.73 -22.27
C LEU A 22 1.54 7.61 -22.53
N LYS A 23 2.76 7.78 -22.03
CA LYS A 23 3.76 6.71 -22.06
C LYS A 23 3.33 5.62 -21.06
N PRO A 24 3.32 4.33 -21.46
CA PRO A 24 3.12 3.24 -20.51
C PRO A 24 4.16 3.30 -19.40
N PHE A 25 3.74 3.00 -18.17
CA PHE A 25 4.63 2.86 -17.03
C PHE A 25 4.32 1.57 -16.29
N LYS A 26 5.36 0.92 -15.75
CA LYS A 26 5.20 -0.27 -14.93
C LYS A 26 4.62 0.13 -13.58
N LYS A 27 3.55 -0.55 -13.14
CA LYS A 27 2.92 -0.35 -11.82
C LYS A 27 3.26 -1.45 -10.84
N ASP A 28 3.32 -2.69 -11.32
CA ASP A 28 3.60 -3.86 -10.50
C ASP A 28 5.11 -4.12 -10.45
N PHE A 29 5.70 -3.88 -9.28
CA PHE A 29 7.11 -4.16 -8.98
C PHE A 29 7.25 -5.22 -7.89
N TYR A 30 6.14 -5.77 -7.40
CA TYR A 30 6.16 -6.68 -6.26
C TYR A 30 6.75 -8.03 -6.67
N VAL A 31 7.77 -8.46 -5.94
CA VAL A 31 8.33 -9.80 -6.03
C VAL A 31 8.28 -10.36 -4.61
N PRO A 32 7.41 -11.35 -4.32
CA PRO A 32 7.29 -11.89 -2.97
C PRO A 32 8.58 -12.60 -2.56
N HIS A 33 8.98 -12.42 -1.30
CA HIS A 33 10.02 -13.24 -0.70
C HIS A 33 9.55 -14.70 -0.63
N PRO A 34 10.43 -15.71 -0.83
CA PRO A 34 10.06 -17.12 -0.75
C PRO A 34 9.35 -17.49 0.56
N ASP A 35 9.75 -16.88 1.68
CA ASP A 35 9.10 -17.15 2.97
C ASP A 35 7.66 -16.61 3.02
N VAL A 36 7.41 -15.46 2.39
CA VAL A 36 6.05 -14.90 2.27
C VAL A 36 5.19 -15.80 1.38
N GLU A 37 5.73 -16.25 0.24
CA GLU A 37 5.01 -17.09 -0.71
C GLU A 37 4.64 -18.46 -0.11
N ASN A 38 5.59 -19.09 0.58
CA ASN A 38 5.43 -20.41 1.18
C ASN A 38 4.67 -20.41 2.52
N ARG A 39 4.44 -19.24 3.13
CA ARG A 39 3.75 -19.16 4.42
C ARG A 39 2.33 -19.73 4.33
N PRO A 40 1.91 -20.67 5.19
CA PRO A 40 0.57 -21.24 5.13
C PRO A 40 -0.52 -20.18 5.31
N ASP A 41 -1.60 -20.30 4.54
CA ASP A 41 -2.72 -19.36 4.62
C ASP A 41 -3.36 -19.33 6.01
N SER A 42 -3.35 -20.45 6.74
CA SER A 42 -3.80 -20.51 8.13
C SER A 42 -2.99 -19.63 9.06
N GLU A 43 -1.67 -19.59 8.88
CA GLU A 43 -0.77 -18.74 9.67
C GLU A 43 -0.99 -17.26 9.34
N ILE A 44 -1.18 -16.94 8.06
CA ILE A 44 -1.54 -15.59 7.61
C ILE A 44 -2.84 -15.13 8.25
N GLU A 45 -3.85 -15.99 8.29
CA GLU A 45 -5.15 -15.60 8.83
C GLU A 45 -5.12 -15.45 10.35
N THR A 46 -4.40 -16.32 11.07
CA THR A 46 -4.12 -16.14 12.49
C THR A 46 -3.40 -14.82 12.74
N TRP A 47 -2.33 -14.53 11.99
CA TRP A 47 -1.59 -13.29 12.15
C TRP A 47 -2.45 -12.04 11.87
N ARG A 48 -3.29 -12.08 10.84
CA ARG A 48 -4.24 -10.98 10.54
C ARG A 48 -5.24 -10.78 11.66
N SER A 49 -5.79 -11.86 12.19
CA SER A 49 -6.72 -11.82 13.33
C SER A 49 -6.04 -11.21 14.57
N ASP A 50 -4.83 -11.67 14.90
CA ASP A 50 -4.07 -11.20 16.06
C ASP A 50 -3.69 -9.71 15.97
N ASN A 51 -3.56 -9.18 14.74
CA ASN A 51 -3.21 -7.78 14.47
C ASN A 51 -4.42 -6.93 14.04
N GLU A 52 -5.65 -7.43 14.22
CA GLU A 52 -6.90 -6.72 13.92
C GLU A 52 -7.01 -6.24 12.46
N ILE A 53 -6.41 -6.98 11.52
CA ILE A 53 -6.43 -6.65 10.10
C ILE A 53 -7.69 -7.19 9.46
N THR A 54 -8.43 -6.32 8.78
CA THR A 54 -9.57 -6.69 7.95
C THR A 54 -9.29 -6.33 6.49
N LEU A 55 -9.70 -7.21 5.58
CA LEU A 55 -9.44 -7.06 4.16
C LEU A 55 -10.73 -7.11 3.35
N LYS A 56 -10.83 -6.20 2.38
CA LYS A 56 -11.91 -6.17 1.40
C LYS A 56 -11.32 -5.92 0.02
N GLY A 57 -11.37 -6.93 -0.84
CA GLY A 57 -10.82 -6.87 -2.18
C GLY A 57 -10.61 -8.26 -2.77
N ARG A 58 -9.89 -8.32 -3.89
CA ARG A 58 -9.49 -9.56 -4.56
C ARG A 58 -7.99 -9.51 -4.79
N ASN A 59 -7.36 -10.69 -4.91
CA ASN A 59 -5.93 -10.83 -5.20
C ASN A 59 -5.04 -10.03 -4.26
N ILE A 60 -5.35 -10.06 -2.96
CA ILE A 60 -4.59 -9.34 -1.95
C ILE A 60 -3.36 -10.17 -1.58
N PRO A 61 -2.13 -9.66 -1.77
CA PRO A 61 -0.93 -10.38 -1.44
C PRO A 61 -0.82 -10.64 0.08
N LYS A 62 -0.06 -11.70 0.41
CA LYS A 62 0.27 -12.05 1.79
C LYS A 62 1.08 -10.92 2.44
N PRO A 63 0.88 -10.65 3.74
CA PRO A 63 1.63 -9.64 4.47
C PRO A 63 3.10 -10.01 4.60
N THR A 64 3.92 -8.97 4.66
CA THR A 64 5.35 -9.00 4.87
C THR A 64 5.63 -8.85 6.38
N LEU A 65 6.09 -9.91 7.05
CA LEU A 65 6.13 -9.94 8.52
C LEU A 65 7.43 -9.40 9.11
N THR A 66 8.48 -9.36 8.29
CA THR A 66 9.81 -8.83 8.62
C THR A 66 10.23 -7.79 7.57
N PHE A 67 11.22 -6.94 7.89
CA PHE A 67 11.69 -5.95 6.91
C PHE A 67 12.44 -6.62 5.75
N ASP A 68 13.18 -7.71 6.00
CA ASP A 68 13.92 -8.44 4.97
C ASP A 68 13.00 -9.04 3.90
N GLU A 69 11.80 -9.44 4.30
CA GLU A 69 10.78 -9.94 3.38
C GLU A 69 10.23 -8.86 2.43
N ALA A 70 10.44 -7.57 2.72
CA ALA A 70 9.87 -6.45 1.94
C ALA A 70 10.62 -6.19 0.63
N GLY A 71 11.85 -6.72 0.49
CA GLY A 71 12.67 -6.53 -0.71
C GLY A 71 13.06 -5.08 -0.95
N PHE A 72 13.21 -4.29 0.12
CA PHE A 72 13.69 -2.92 -0.01
C PHE A 72 15.19 -2.87 -0.32
N PRO A 73 15.67 -1.81 -1.02
CA PRO A 73 17.09 -1.63 -1.25
C PRO A 73 17.90 -1.52 0.05
N ASP A 74 19.16 -1.94 0.01
CA ASP A 74 20.07 -1.95 1.18
C ASP A 74 20.11 -0.61 1.93
N TYR A 75 20.14 0.50 1.19
CA TYR A 75 20.18 1.84 1.82
C TYR A 75 18.90 2.18 2.61
N VAL A 76 17.76 1.55 2.30
CA VAL A 76 16.52 1.70 3.07
C VAL A 76 16.59 0.83 4.32
N MET A 77 17.10 -0.39 4.18
CA MET A 77 17.28 -1.33 5.29
C MET A 77 18.25 -0.77 6.34
N ASP A 78 19.37 -0.19 5.89
CA ASP A 78 20.34 0.49 6.76
C ASP A 78 19.70 1.59 7.62
N GLU A 79 18.76 2.35 7.07
CA GLU A 79 18.06 3.41 7.79
C GLU A 79 17.02 2.84 8.78
N ILE A 80 16.31 1.78 8.39
CA ILE A 80 15.38 1.06 9.29
C ILE A 80 16.14 0.53 10.51
N ASP A 81 17.31 -0.07 10.29
CA ASP A 81 18.18 -0.59 11.35
C ASP A 81 18.71 0.53 12.26
N LYS A 82 19.14 1.66 11.69
CA LYS A 82 19.58 2.83 12.46
C LYS A 82 18.47 3.41 13.34
N MET A 83 17.21 3.37 12.87
CA MET A 83 16.05 3.80 13.64
C MET A 83 15.65 2.79 14.73
N GLY A 84 16.23 1.58 14.71
CA GLY A 84 15.99 0.54 15.70
C GLY A 84 14.61 -0.10 15.59
N PHE A 85 13.99 -0.06 14.41
CA PHE A 85 12.72 -0.74 14.21
C PHE A 85 12.95 -2.24 14.07
N SER A 86 12.24 -3.03 14.87
CA SER A 86 12.41 -4.50 14.91
C SER A 86 11.51 -5.24 13.92
N LYS A 87 10.32 -4.69 13.63
CA LYS A 87 9.35 -5.27 12.71
C LYS A 87 8.46 -4.20 12.08
N PRO A 88 7.92 -4.45 10.88
CA PRO A 88 6.91 -3.57 10.30
C PRO A 88 5.66 -3.53 11.19
N THR A 89 4.98 -2.39 11.20
CA THR A 89 3.67 -2.28 11.83
C THR A 89 2.61 -3.04 11.03
N PRO A 90 1.44 -3.40 11.61
CA PRO A 90 0.41 -4.14 10.89
C PRO A 90 -0.03 -3.50 9.56
N ILE A 91 -0.16 -2.17 9.53
CA ILE A 91 -0.55 -1.44 8.31
C ILE A 91 0.57 -1.41 7.26
N GLN A 92 1.83 -1.36 7.69
CA GLN A 92 2.99 -1.45 6.80
C GLN A 92 3.11 -2.86 6.22
N ALA A 93 3.09 -3.88 7.08
CA ALA A 93 3.23 -5.29 6.73
C ALA A 93 2.21 -5.75 5.68
N GLN A 94 0.94 -5.34 5.82
CA GLN A 94 -0.09 -5.67 4.83
C GLN A 94 -0.14 -4.66 3.67
N GLY A 95 0.24 -3.41 3.90
CA GLY A 95 0.11 -2.33 2.91
C GLY A 95 1.21 -2.31 1.85
N TRP A 96 2.46 -2.54 2.21
CA TRP A 96 3.57 -2.56 1.25
C TRP A 96 3.38 -3.53 0.10
N PRO A 97 3.06 -4.83 0.31
CA PRO A 97 2.91 -5.73 -0.81
C PRO A 97 1.74 -5.31 -1.72
N ILE A 98 0.65 -4.75 -1.19
CA ILE A 98 -0.47 -4.23 -2.00
C ILE A 98 -0.01 -3.05 -2.86
N ALA A 99 0.71 -2.10 -2.25
CA ALA A 99 1.21 -0.90 -2.93
C ALA A 99 2.25 -1.24 -4.01
N LEU A 100 3.17 -2.16 -3.70
CA LEU A 100 4.21 -2.62 -4.64
C LEU A 100 3.61 -3.41 -5.81
N SER A 101 2.47 -4.08 -5.62
CA SER A 101 1.72 -4.72 -6.70
C SER A 101 1.03 -3.72 -7.64
N GLY A 102 1.13 -2.42 -7.39
CA GLY A 102 0.56 -1.39 -8.25
C GLY A 102 -0.96 -1.26 -8.18
N ASN A 103 -1.57 -1.91 -7.19
CA ASN A 103 -3.00 -1.87 -6.92
C ASN A 103 -3.38 -0.56 -6.24
N ASP A 104 -4.55 -0.04 -6.60
CA ASP A 104 -5.15 1.07 -5.87
C ASP A 104 -5.70 0.52 -4.54
N MET A 105 -5.40 1.18 -3.43
CA MET A 105 -5.81 0.73 -2.09
C MET A 105 -6.24 1.87 -1.18
N VAL A 106 -7.07 1.53 -0.19
CA VAL A 106 -7.40 2.39 0.94
C VAL A 106 -6.96 1.67 2.21
N GLY A 107 -5.99 2.24 2.93
CA GLY A 107 -5.53 1.75 4.22
C GLY A 107 -6.12 2.60 5.34
N ILE A 108 -6.66 1.95 6.38
CA ILE A 108 -7.20 2.61 7.57
C ILE A 108 -6.49 2.00 8.77
N ALA A 109 -5.83 2.84 9.57
CA ALA A 109 -5.13 2.44 10.78
C ALA A 109 -5.18 3.57 11.82
N SER A 110 -4.86 3.25 13.08
CA SER A 110 -4.83 4.23 14.16
C SER A 110 -3.72 5.27 13.98
N THR A 111 -3.85 6.43 14.64
CA THR A 111 -2.82 7.47 14.61
C THR A 111 -1.52 6.97 15.24
N GLY A 112 -0.37 7.20 14.59
CA GLY A 112 0.94 6.76 15.07
C GLY A 112 1.26 5.28 14.85
N SER A 113 0.49 4.59 14.01
CA SER A 113 0.66 3.16 13.69
C SER A 113 1.56 2.87 12.49
N GLY A 114 2.23 3.88 11.94
CA GLY A 114 3.04 3.76 10.72
C GLY A 114 4.28 4.62 10.77
#